data_AF-A0A924D3U7-F1
#
_entry.id   AF-A0A924D3U7-F1
#
_cell.length_a   1.000
_cell.length_b   1.000
_cell.length_c   1.000
_cell.angle_alpha   90.00
_cell.angle_beta   90.00
_cell.angle_gamma   90.00
#
_symmetry.space_group_name_H-M   'P 1'
#
loop_
_entity.id
_entity.type
_entity.pdbx_description
1 polymer ?
#
loop_
_entity_poly.entity_id
_entity_poly.type
_entity_poly.pdbx_seq_one_letter_code
_entity_poly.pdbx_strand_id
1 'polypeptide(L)'
;MSKFIIGKDRNQTEFFCMEQLIDSNNIARTIYLFVDGLSLKDMGFKTDFIENCRPAYHPADLLKLYLYGYLNRTRSSRQLEKECTRNLEIIFPIKFHSTLHIN
;
A
#
# COMPACT_ATOMS: atom_id res chain seq x y z
N MET A 1 -4.56 -12.12 -42.36
CA MET A 1 -4.75 -12.38 -40.91
C MET A 1 -3.90 -11.38 -40.14
N SER A 2 -4.50 -10.64 -39.20
CA SER A 2 -3.82 -9.52 -38.52
C SER A 2 -2.64 -10.02 -37.67
N LYS A 3 -1.52 -9.29 -37.75
CA LYS A 3 -0.22 -9.63 -37.17
C LYS A 3 -0.04 -9.13 -35.72
N PHE A 4 -1.12 -8.67 -35.10
CA PHE A 4 -1.11 -7.96 -33.81
C PHE A 4 -2.00 -8.66 -32.79
N ILE A 5 -1.57 -8.60 -31.53
CA ILE A 5 -2.34 -9.08 -30.38
C ILE A 5 -3.57 -8.16 -30.24
N ILE A 6 -4.76 -8.73 -30.36
CA ILE A 6 -6.03 -8.03 -30.14
C ILE A 6 -6.26 -7.96 -28.64
N GLY A 7 -6.47 -6.75 -28.11
CA GLY A 7 -6.73 -6.53 -26.69
C GLY A 7 -8.08 -7.08 -26.23
N LYS A 8 -8.28 -7.10 -24.92
CA LYS A 8 -9.57 -7.45 -24.31
C LYS A 8 -10.57 -6.28 -24.41
N ASP A 9 -11.86 -6.60 -24.37
CA ASP A 9 -12.93 -5.59 -24.34
C ASP A 9 -12.89 -4.81 -23.01
N ARG A 10 -13.07 -3.49 -23.08
CA ARG A 10 -13.04 -2.59 -21.92
C ARG A 10 -14.22 -2.80 -20.97
N ASN A 11 -15.34 -3.29 -21.47
CA ASN A 11 -16.54 -3.55 -20.67
C ASN A 11 -16.58 -4.98 -20.09
N GLN A 12 -15.56 -5.79 -20.38
CA GLN A 12 -15.47 -7.15 -19.85
C GLN A 12 -15.16 -7.10 -18.35
N THR A 13 -16.03 -7.74 -17.55
CA THR A 13 -15.81 -7.87 -16.11
C THR A 13 -14.85 -9.03 -15.83
N GLU A 14 -13.84 -8.79 -15.02
CA GLU A 14 -12.88 -9.81 -14.57
C GLU A 14 -12.85 -9.85 -13.04
N PHE A 15 -12.72 -11.05 -12.48
CA PHE A 15 -12.53 -11.26 -11.05
C PHE A 15 -11.08 -11.64 -10.80
N PHE A 16 -10.45 -10.94 -9.86
CA PHE A 16 -9.09 -11.21 -9.41
C PHE A 16 -9.00 -11.04 -7.90
N CYS A 17 -8.18 -11.86 -7.26
CA CYS A 17 -7.78 -11.60 -5.88
C CYS A 17 -6.71 -10.50 -5.87
N MET A 18 -6.80 -9.54 -4.94
CA MET A 18 -5.77 -8.50 -4.81
C MET A 18 -4.37 -9.08 -4.58
N GLU A 19 -4.28 -10.24 -3.90
CA GLU A 19 -3.03 -11.00 -3.71
C GLU A 19 -2.41 -11.44 -5.04
N GLN A 20 -3.22 -11.65 -6.08
CA GLN A 20 -2.75 -12.10 -7.40
C GLN A 20 -2.31 -10.93 -8.29
N LEU A 21 -2.64 -9.69 -7.92
CA LEU A 21 -2.32 -8.51 -8.73
C LEU A 21 -0.85 -8.06 -8.58
N ILE A 22 -0.21 -8.44 -7.49
CA ILE A 22 1.17 -8.06 -7.19
C ILE A 22 2.07 -9.27 -7.37
N ASP A 23 3.23 -9.05 -7.97
CA ASP A 23 4.25 -10.08 -8.17
C ASP A 23 4.78 -10.61 -6.83
N SER A 24 5.05 -11.92 -6.74
CA SER A 24 5.58 -12.54 -5.51
C SER A 24 6.89 -11.92 -5.03
N ASN A 25 7.71 -11.44 -5.96
CA ASN A 25 9.02 -10.85 -5.70
C ASN A 25 8.98 -9.31 -5.61
N ASN A 26 7.79 -8.72 -5.50
CA ASN A 26 7.66 -7.28 -5.40
C ASN A 26 8.20 -6.75 -4.06
N ILE A 27 8.95 -5.66 -4.12
CA ILE A 27 9.54 -4.98 -2.95
C ILE A 27 8.45 -4.58 -1.94
N ALA A 28 7.25 -4.20 -2.39
CA ALA A 28 6.14 -3.85 -1.51
C ALA A 28 5.77 -4.97 -0.52
N ARG A 29 5.86 -6.24 -0.95
CA ARG A 29 5.65 -7.40 -0.07
C ARG A 29 6.77 -7.53 0.96
N THR A 30 8.01 -7.34 0.53
CA THR A 30 9.16 -7.34 1.44
C THR A 30 9.03 -6.27 2.51
N ILE A 31 8.60 -5.05 2.14
CA ILE A 31 8.33 -3.97 3.10
C ILE A 31 7.20 -4.37 4.05
N TYR A 32 6.11 -4.94 3.53
CA TYR A 32 4.98 -5.40 4.34
C TYR A 32 5.45 -6.41 5.41
N LEU A 33 6.08 -7.51 4.98
CA LEU A 33 6.56 -8.56 5.88
C LEU A 33 7.60 -8.04 6.88
N PHE A 34 8.49 -7.15 6.42
CA PHE A 34 9.49 -6.53 7.28
C PHE A 34 8.84 -5.71 8.39
N VAL A 35 7.89 -4.83 8.06
CA VAL A 35 7.23 -3.98 9.06
C VAL A 35 6.31 -4.78 9.98
N ASP A 36 5.64 -5.81 9.46
CA ASP A 36 4.76 -6.68 10.24
C ASP A 36 5.53 -7.51 11.29
N GLY A 37 6.79 -7.86 11.00
CA GLY A 37 7.68 -8.53 11.93
C GLY A 37 8.29 -7.62 13.01
N LEU A 38 8.07 -6.30 12.97
CA LEU A 38 8.65 -5.36 13.93
C LEU A 38 7.71 -5.07 15.11
N SER A 39 8.26 -5.11 16.32
CA SER A 39 7.57 -4.62 17.51
C SER A 39 7.67 -3.09 17.63
N LEU A 40 6.76 -2.38 16.96
CA LEU A 40 6.74 -0.91 16.94
C LEU A 40 6.72 -0.27 18.34
N LYS A 41 6.06 -0.92 19.30
CA LYS A 41 6.02 -0.45 20.70
C LYS A 41 7.41 -0.43 21.33
N ASP A 42 8.22 -1.47 21.11
CA ASP A 42 9.56 -1.58 21.68
C ASP A 42 10.54 -0.62 20.98
N MET A 43 10.28 -0.32 19.72
CA MET A 43 11.02 0.69 18.95
C MET A 43 10.68 2.14 19.34
N GLY A 44 9.75 2.34 20.29
CA GLY A 44 9.37 3.66 20.80
C GLY A 44 8.33 4.40 19.96
N PHE A 45 7.63 3.72 19.04
CA PHE A 45 6.49 4.33 18.36
C PHE A 45 5.33 4.49 19.34
N LYS A 46 4.74 5.69 19.35
CA LYS A 46 3.53 5.97 20.12
C LYS A 46 2.33 5.37 19.41
N THR A 47 1.72 4.36 20.03
CA THR A 47 0.48 3.73 19.58
C THR A 47 -0.74 4.19 20.37
N ASP A 48 -0.53 5.00 21.41
CA ASP A 48 -1.60 5.50 22.25
C ASP A 48 -2.31 6.67 21.56
N PHE A 49 -3.64 6.62 21.52
CA PHE A 49 -4.47 7.65 20.90
C PHE A 49 -5.35 8.33 21.95
N ILE A 50 -5.48 9.64 21.82
CA ILE A 50 -6.55 10.41 22.47
C ILE A 50 -7.77 10.30 21.55
N GLU A 51 -8.94 9.99 22.10
CA GLU A 51 -10.18 9.94 21.33
C GLU A 51 -10.46 11.29 20.67
N ASN A 52 -10.21 11.35 19.36
CA ASN A 52 -10.50 12.49 18.50
C ASN A 52 -11.52 12.04 17.45
N CYS A 53 -12.31 12.97 16.89
CA CYS A 53 -13.35 12.66 15.91
C CYS A 53 -12.85 11.95 14.64
N ARG A 54 -11.54 12.00 14.33
CA ARG A 54 -10.94 11.29 13.19
C ARG A 54 -9.93 10.26 13.68
N PRO A 55 -10.05 8.99 13.26
CA PRO A 55 -9.06 7.98 13.59
C PRO A 55 -7.71 8.37 13.00
N ALA A 56 -6.65 8.21 13.78
CA ALA A 56 -5.29 8.42 13.32
C ALA A 56 -4.81 7.23 12.48
N TYR A 57 -3.81 7.47 11.63
CA TYR A 57 -3.15 6.40 10.88
C TYR A 57 -2.32 5.52 11.81
N HIS A 58 -2.34 4.21 11.58
CA HIS A 58 -1.49 3.28 12.33
C HIS A 58 0.00 3.54 11.99
N PRO A 59 0.92 3.57 12.97
CA PRO A 59 2.33 3.86 12.73
C PRO A 59 2.99 2.85 11.77
N ALA A 60 2.55 1.60 11.76
CA ALA A 60 3.03 0.59 10.79
C ALA A 60 2.77 1.02 9.35
N ASP A 61 1.60 1.58 9.06
CA ASP A 61 1.22 1.91 7.68
C ASP A 61 1.95 3.15 7.19
N LEU A 62 2.16 4.12 8.08
CA LEU A 62 3.03 5.27 7.81
C LEU A 62 4.48 4.82 7.58
N LEU A 63 4.97 3.84 8.34
CA LEU A 63 6.33 3.31 8.18
C LEU A 63 6.49 2.58 6.85
N LYS A 64 5.52 1.73 6.45
CA LYS A 64 5.51 1.08 5.14
C LYS A 64 5.54 2.10 4.01
N LEU A 65 4.69 3.13 4.08
CA LEU A 65 4.64 4.21 3.09
C LEU A 65 5.95 4.98 3.01
N TYR A 66 6.56 5.27 4.17
CA TYR A 66 7.84 5.97 4.25
C TYR A 66 8.98 5.16 3.59
N LEU A 67 9.08 3.86 3.91
CA LEU A 67 10.08 2.96 3.33
C LEU A 67 9.89 2.81 1.82
N TYR A 68 8.64 2.65 1.37
CA TYR A 68 8.31 2.59 -0.05
C TYR A 68 8.74 3.87 -0.78
N GLY A 69 8.38 5.04 -0.23
CA GLY A 69 8.79 6.32 -0.78
C GLY A 69 10.31 6.50 -0.84
N TYR A 70 11.02 6.05 0.20
CA TYR A 70 12.47 6.10 0.24
C TYR A 70 13.10 5.27 -0.88
N LEU A 71 12.65 4.02 -1.05
CA LEU A 71 13.18 3.08 -2.06
C LEU A 71 12.88 3.56 -3.49
N ASN A 72 11.68 4.11 -3.71
CA ASN A 72 11.26 4.60 -5.02
C ASN A 72 11.65 6.06 -5.29
N ARG A 73 12.47 6.66 -4.42
CA ARG A 73 12.96 8.05 -4.51
C ARG A 73 11.83 9.10 -4.53
N THR A 74 10.64 8.75 -4.07
CA THR A 74 9.49 9.65 -3.93
C THR A 74 9.54 10.32 -2.56
N ARG A 75 9.99 11.58 -2.54
CA ARG A 75 10.23 12.33 -1.29
C ARG A 75 9.11 13.29 -0.91
N SER A 76 8.21 13.62 -1.84
CA SER A 76 7.11 14.54 -1.58
C SER A 76 5.92 13.81 -0.96
N SER A 77 5.39 14.33 0.15
CA SER A 77 4.16 13.82 0.77
C SER A 77 2.98 13.80 -0.20
N ARG A 78 2.85 14.82 -1.06
CA ARG A 78 1.82 14.88 -2.11
C ARG A 78 1.99 13.82 -3.20
N GLN A 79 3.24 13.43 -3.49
CA GLN A 79 3.47 12.34 -4.43
C GLN A 79 3.10 11.01 -3.78
N LEU A 80 3.48 10.79 -2.52
CA LEU A 80 3.09 9.61 -1.77
C LEU A 80 1.57 9.46 -1.64
N GLU A 81 0.87 10.55 -1.36
CA GLU A 81 -0.60 10.59 -1.34
C GLU A 81 -1.20 10.13 -2.68
N LYS A 82 -0.67 10.62 -3.81
CA LYS A 82 -1.13 10.20 -5.15
C LYS A 82 -0.87 8.71 -5.41
N GLU A 83 0.27 8.21 -4.97
CA GLU A 83 0.60 6.79 -5.11
C GLU A 83 -0.34 5.91 -4.27
N CYS A 84 -0.75 6.35 -3.07
CA CYS A 84 -1.75 5.64 -2.25
C CYS A 84 -3.11 5.47 -2.95
N THR A 85 -3.45 6.30 -3.94
CA THR A 85 -4.72 6.20 -4.68
C THR A 85 -4.60 5.39 -5.97
N ARG A 86 -3.42 5.37 -6.61
CA ARG A 86 -3.25 4.88 -7.99
C ARG A 86 -2.39 3.63 -8.09
N ASN A 87 -1.50 3.42 -7.12
CA ASN A 87 -0.51 2.37 -7.18
C ASN A 87 -0.96 1.18 -6.34
N LEU A 88 -1.26 0.08 -7.02
CA LEU A 88 -1.68 -1.17 -6.39
C LEU A 88 -0.64 -1.69 -5.38
N GLU A 89 0.65 -1.47 -5.65
CA GLU A 89 1.76 -1.88 -4.78
C GLU A 89 1.70 -1.20 -3.41
N ILE A 90 1.16 0.02 -3.31
CA ILE A 90 0.99 0.73 -2.04
C ILE A 90 -0.38 0.44 -1.42
N ILE A 91 -1.42 0.34 -2.25
CA ILE A 91 -2.78 0.07 -1.80
C ILE A 91 -2.83 -1.26 -1.04
N PHE A 92 -2.16 -2.28 -1.55
CA PHE A 92 -2.10 -3.61 -0.95
C PHE A 92 -1.59 -3.64 0.50
N PRO A 93 -0.37 -3.17 0.82
CA PRO A 93 0.19 -3.27 2.17
C PRO A 93 -0.47 -2.32 3.19
N ILE A 94 -1.06 -1.20 2.74
CA ILE A 94 -1.69 -0.20 3.63
C ILE A 94 -3.12 -0.60 4.00
N LYS A 95 -3.94 -1.04 3.03
CA LYS A 95 -5.35 -1.36 3.31
C LYS A 95 -5.54 -2.63 4.15
N PHE A 96 -4.53 -3.50 4.23
CA PHE A 96 -4.65 -4.79 4.92
C PHE A 96 -4.34 -4.74 6.41
N HIS A 97 -3.63 -3.72 6.90
CA HIS A 97 -3.22 -3.63 8.31
C HIS A 97 -4.04 -2.60 9.10
N SER A 98 -4.54 -1.54 8.47
CA SER A 98 -5.57 -0.70 9.06
C SER A 98 -6.79 -0.65 8.13
N THR A 99 -7.95 -1.02 8.67
CA THR A 99 -9.25 -0.78 8.06
C THR A 99 -9.48 0.73 8.00
N LEU A 100 -8.89 1.41 7.01
CA LEU A 100 -9.09 2.83 6.78
C LEU A 100 -9.71 3.05 5.40
N HIS A 101 -10.87 3.72 5.43
CA HIS A 101 -11.48 4.40 4.29
C HIS A 101 -10.55 5.54 3.86
N ILE A 102 -9.76 5.31 2.82
CA ILE A 102 -9.08 6.37 2.07
C ILE A 102 -10.19 7.04 1.25
N ASN A 103 -10.59 8.25 1.67
CA ASN A 103 -11.52 9.10 0.93
C ASN A 103 -10.93 9.51 -0.42
#